data_AF-A0A8R2NWJ9-F1
#
_entry.id   AF-A0A8R2NWJ9-F1
#
_cell.length_a   1.000
_cell.length_b   1.000
_cell.length_c   1.000
_cell.angle_alpha   90.00
_cell.angle_beta   90.00
_cell.angle_gamma   90.00
#
_symmetry.space_group_name_H-M   'P 1'
#
loop_
_entity.id
_entity.type
_entity.pdbx_description
1 polymer ?
#
loop_
_entity_poly.entity_id
_entity_poly.type
_entity_poly.pdbx_seq_one_letter_code
_entity_poly.pdbx_strand_id
1 'polypeptide(L)'
;MREDELFKHCQDLKMTLTDNESRDIEAADLCNELIIFRTMVNENTTALQALEILKTSCSSFPNINIALRILLTIPVASAGAERAFSKLKIIKNYLRSTISQDRLSGLATLSIENELAETLDYSQLIDQFAHQKARKKNFI
;
A
#
# COMPACT_ATOMS: atom_id res chain seq x y z
N MET A 1 -27.02 -14.67 -6.64
CA MET A 1 -27.08 -13.24 -7.02
C MET A 1 -27.64 -13.15 -8.43
N ARG A 2 -28.67 -12.32 -8.65
CA ARG A 2 -29.22 -12.08 -9.99
C ARG A 2 -28.30 -11.14 -10.78
N GLU A 3 -28.26 -11.24 -12.11
CA GLU A 3 -27.39 -10.39 -12.94
C GLU A 3 -27.71 -8.89 -12.77
N ASP A 4 -28.99 -8.53 -12.64
CA ASP A 4 -29.42 -7.14 -12.38
C ASP A 4 -28.86 -6.60 -11.06
N GLU A 5 -28.77 -7.46 -10.05
CA GLU A 5 -28.25 -7.12 -8.72
C GLU A 5 -26.72 -7.01 -8.74
N LEU A 6 -26.04 -7.88 -9.48
CA LEU A 6 -24.59 -7.77 -9.72
C LEU A 6 -24.25 -6.47 -10.45
N PHE A 7 -24.99 -6.15 -11.51
CA PHE A 7 -24.77 -4.94 -12.27
C PHE A 7 -24.94 -3.68 -11.41
N LYS A 8 -25.95 -3.68 -10.52
CA LYS A 8 -26.12 -2.60 -9.54
C LYS A 8 -24.91 -2.43 -8.64
N HIS A 9 -24.36 -3.52 -8.08
CA HIS A 9 -23.14 -3.45 -7.27
C HIS A 9 -21.92 -2.95 -8.07
N CYS A 10 -21.79 -3.36 -9.33
CA CYS A 10 -20.72 -2.86 -10.21
C CYS A 10 -20.87 -1.36 -10.46
N GLN A 11 -22.11 -0.88 -10.60
CA GLN A 11 -22.41 0.55 -10.76
C GLN A 11 -22.08 1.34 -9.50
N ASP A 12 -22.44 0.83 -8.32
CA ASP A 12 -22.13 1.46 -7.03
C ASP A 12 -20.61 1.53 -6.81
N LEU A 13 -19.88 0.46 -7.16
CA LEU A 13 -18.42 0.44 -7.08
C LEU A 13 -17.79 1.44 -8.05
N LYS A 14 -18.25 1.50 -9.30
CA LYS A 14 -17.80 2.50 -10.28
C LYS A 14 -17.98 3.91 -9.73
N MET A 15 -19.15 4.22 -9.17
CA MET A 15 -19.41 5.56 -8.61
C MET A 15 -18.49 5.87 -7.44
N THR A 16 -18.16 4.87 -6.61
CA THR A 16 -17.23 5.02 -5.48
C THR A 16 -15.80 5.27 -5.92
N LEU A 17 -15.38 4.64 -7.03
CA LEU A 17 -14.03 4.75 -7.61
C LEU A 17 -13.96 5.78 -8.74
N THR A 18 -14.89 6.74 -8.78
CA THR A 18 -14.86 7.87 -9.71
C THR A 18 -14.50 9.12 -8.94
N ASP A 19 -13.40 9.77 -9.33
CA ASP A 19 -13.03 11.09 -8.83
C ASP A 19 -13.13 12.12 -9.96
N ASN A 20 -14.12 13.02 -9.84
CA ASN A 20 -14.47 13.99 -10.86
C ASN A 20 -14.75 13.35 -12.24
N GLU A 21 -13.82 13.45 -13.19
CA GLU A 21 -13.93 12.86 -14.53
C GLU A 21 -13.10 11.57 -14.68
N SER A 22 -12.22 11.26 -13.73
CA SER A 22 -11.37 10.07 -13.75
C SER A 22 -12.13 8.88 -13.18
N ARG A 23 -12.14 7.77 -13.92
CA ARG A 23 -12.79 6.53 -13.51
C ARG A 23 -11.77 5.41 -13.58
N ASP A 24 -11.66 4.65 -12.49
CA ASP A 24 -10.75 3.51 -12.43
C ASP A 24 -11.32 2.26 -13.12
N ILE A 25 -12.64 2.13 -13.21
CA ILE A 25 -13.34 0.94 -13.72
C ILE A 25 -14.60 1.30 -14.51
N GLU A 26 -15.01 0.39 -15.41
CA GLU A 26 -16.30 0.45 -16.10
C GLU A 26 -17.24 -0.68 -15.66
N ALA A 27 -18.46 -0.31 -15.25
CA ALA A 27 -19.39 -1.22 -14.56
C ALA A 27 -19.90 -2.36 -15.45
N ALA A 28 -20.15 -2.08 -16.73
CA ALA A 28 -20.62 -3.10 -17.68
C ALA A 28 -19.53 -4.14 -17.95
N ASP A 29 -18.30 -3.68 -18.18
CA ASP A 29 -17.15 -4.56 -18.41
C ASP A 29 -16.81 -5.35 -17.15
N LEU A 30 -16.81 -4.70 -15.98
CA LEU A 30 -16.63 -5.38 -14.70
C LEU A 30 -17.67 -6.49 -14.48
N CYS A 31 -18.94 -6.23 -14.78
CA CYS A 31 -20.01 -7.22 -14.62
C CYS A 31 -19.77 -8.44 -15.53
N ASN A 32 -19.47 -8.21 -16.80
CA ASN A 32 -19.17 -9.26 -17.78
C ASN A 32 -17.92 -10.06 -17.37
N GLU A 33 -16.86 -9.35 -16.99
CA GLU A 33 -15.63 -9.96 -16.49
C GLU A 33 -15.92 -10.85 -15.28
N LEU A 34 -16.74 -10.40 -14.31
CA LEU A 34 -17.04 -11.16 -13.09
C LEU A 34 -17.85 -12.42 -13.38
N ILE A 35 -18.78 -12.36 -14.32
CA ILE A 35 -19.57 -13.52 -14.76
C ILE A 35 -18.64 -14.60 -15.34
N ILE A 36 -17.69 -14.21 -16.18
CA ILE A 36 -16.72 -15.11 -16.80
C ILE A 36 -15.69 -15.59 -15.77
N PHE A 37 -15.14 -14.69 -14.98
CA PHE A 37 -14.09 -15.01 -14.01
C PHE A 37 -14.58 -15.96 -12.94
N ARG A 38 -15.85 -15.87 -12.53
CA ARG A 38 -16.49 -16.83 -11.60
C ARG A 38 -16.41 -18.27 -12.11
N THR A 39 -16.41 -18.51 -13.42
CA THR A 39 -16.29 -19.87 -13.96
C THR A 39 -14.85 -20.40 -13.93
N MET A 40 -13.86 -19.54 -13.66
CA MET A 40 -12.44 -19.88 -13.59
C MET A 40 -11.90 -20.06 -12.17
N VAL A 41 -12.69 -19.68 -11.15
CA VAL A 41 -12.27 -19.71 -9.74
C VAL A 41 -13.19 -20.58 -8.90
N ASN A 42 -12.65 -21.09 -7.79
CA ASN A 42 -13.40 -21.88 -6.81
C ASN A 42 -13.98 -20.95 -5.73
N GLU A 43 -15.02 -21.40 -5.02
CA GLU A 43 -15.63 -20.62 -3.93
C GLU A 43 -14.64 -20.26 -2.79
N ASN A 44 -13.55 -21.04 -2.65
CA ASN A 44 -12.53 -20.85 -1.62
C ASN A 44 -11.33 -20.00 -2.06
N THR A 45 -11.35 -19.44 -3.27
CA THR A 45 -10.23 -18.64 -3.79
C THR A 45 -10.14 -17.30 -3.05
N THR A 46 -8.98 -17.04 -2.44
CA THR A 46 -8.72 -15.75 -1.77
C THR A 46 -8.45 -14.63 -2.78
N ALA A 47 -8.61 -13.37 -2.37
CA ALA A 47 -8.33 -12.22 -3.23
C ALA A 47 -6.88 -12.19 -3.78
N LEU A 48 -5.90 -12.66 -2.99
CA LEU A 48 -4.51 -12.79 -3.44
C LEU A 48 -4.35 -13.88 -4.50
N GLN A 49 -4.95 -15.05 -4.30
CA GLN A 49 -4.93 -16.14 -5.28
C GLN A 49 -5.66 -15.74 -6.57
N ALA A 50 -6.79 -15.03 -6.46
CA ALA A 50 -7.50 -14.49 -7.61
C ALA A 50 -6.60 -13.53 -8.41
N LEU A 51 -5.87 -12.65 -7.74
CA LEU A 51 -4.92 -11.75 -8.40
C LEU A 51 -3.77 -12.51 -9.09
N GLU A 52 -3.31 -13.61 -8.51
CA GLU A 52 -2.28 -14.46 -9.12
C GLU A 52 -2.77 -15.15 -10.40
N ILE A 53 -4.00 -15.66 -10.40
CA ILE A 53 -4.66 -16.21 -11.60
C ILE A 53 -4.80 -15.14 -12.70
N LEU A 54 -5.10 -13.90 -12.30
CA LEU A 54 -5.22 -12.77 -13.23
C LEU A 54 -3.88 -12.37 -13.88
N LYS A 55 -2.76 -12.57 -13.20
CA LYS A 55 -1.42 -12.33 -13.79
C LYS A 55 -1.13 -13.31 -14.92
N THR A 56 -1.59 -14.56 -14.80
CA THR A 56 -1.34 -15.62 -15.78
C THR A 56 -2.27 -15.50 -17.01
N SER A 57 -3.42 -14.85 -16.87
CA SER A 57 -4.47 -14.75 -17.92
C SER A 57 -4.30 -13.55 -18.88
N CYS A 58 -3.07 -13.05 -19.05
CA CYS A 58 -2.67 -12.10 -20.10
C CYS A 58 -3.64 -10.91 -20.29
N SER A 59 -3.94 -10.18 -19.21
CA SER A 59 -4.76 -8.96 -19.24
C SER A 59 -6.22 -9.11 -19.70
N SER A 60 -6.79 -10.32 -19.68
CA SER A 60 -8.18 -10.57 -20.14
C SER A 60 -9.27 -9.99 -19.22
N PHE A 61 -8.91 -9.56 -18.01
CA PHE A 61 -9.86 -9.03 -17.00
C PHE A 61 -9.31 -7.73 -16.35
N PRO A 62 -9.24 -6.63 -17.11
CA PRO A 62 -8.64 -5.38 -16.65
C PRO A 62 -9.42 -4.76 -15.48
N ASN A 63 -10.75 -4.77 -15.49
CA ASN A 63 -11.55 -4.15 -14.43
C ASN A 63 -11.48 -4.94 -13.13
N ILE A 64 -11.54 -6.28 -13.18
CA ILE A 64 -11.33 -7.12 -11.98
C ILE A 64 -9.94 -6.92 -11.42
N ASN A 65 -8.90 -6.85 -12.26
CA ASN A 65 -7.53 -6.64 -11.81
C ASN A 65 -7.40 -5.31 -11.05
N ILE A 66 -7.94 -4.23 -11.61
CA ILE A 66 -7.96 -2.91 -10.94
C ILE A 66 -8.74 -2.99 -9.62
N ALA A 67 -9.96 -3.53 -9.64
CA ALA A 67 -10.80 -3.64 -8.45
C ALA A 67 -10.14 -4.48 -7.33
N LEU A 68 -9.51 -5.60 -7.66
CA LEU A 68 -8.80 -6.44 -6.69
C LEU A 68 -7.55 -5.75 -6.13
N ARG A 69 -6.78 -5.04 -6.97
CA ARG A 69 -5.64 -4.25 -6.50
C ARG A 69 -6.09 -3.15 -5.56
N ILE A 70 -7.18 -2.46 -5.87
CA ILE A 70 -7.78 -1.44 -4.99
C ILE A 70 -8.25 -2.10 -3.69
N LEU A 71 -8.96 -3.23 -3.75
CA LEU A 71 -9.41 -3.96 -2.56
C LEU A 71 -8.25 -4.36 -1.64
N LEU A 72 -7.14 -4.83 -2.22
CA LEU A 72 -5.95 -5.27 -1.48
C LEU A 72 -5.07 -4.11 -0.96
N THR A 73 -5.28 -2.89 -1.48
CA THR A 73 -4.51 -1.69 -1.10
C THR A 73 -5.30 -0.74 -0.20
N ILE A 74 -6.63 -0.68 -0.35
CA ILE A 74 -7.51 -0.09 0.66
C ILE A 74 -7.25 -0.84 1.97
N PRO A 75 -7.11 -0.12 3.10
CA PRO A 75 -6.69 -0.70 4.36
C PRO A 75 -7.78 -1.59 4.99
N VAL A 76 -8.00 -2.77 4.41
CA VAL A 76 -8.29 -3.99 5.16
C VAL A 76 -7.08 -4.32 6.07
N ALA A 77 -5.90 -3.82 5.71
CA ALA A 77 -4.69 -3.82 6.53
C ALA A 77 -4.65 -2.64 7.53
N SER A 78 -5.72 -2.41 8.31
CA SER A 78 -5.65 -1.51 9.48
C SER A 78 -4.44 -1.85 10.36
N ALA A 79 -4.07 -3.13 10.42
CA ALA A 79 -2.87 -3.63 11.09
C ALA A 79 -1.56 -2.93 10.64
N GLY A 80 -1.40 -2.55 9.37
CA GLY A 80 -0.19 -1.85 8.89
C GLY A 80 -0.13 -0.42 9.41
N ALA A 81 -1.22 0.33 9.27
CA ALA A 81 -1.34 1.68 9.80
C ALA A 81 -1.30 1.69 11.34
N GLU A 82 -2.01 0.78 12.01
CA GLU A 82 -2.00 0.59 13.46
C GLU A 82 -0.60 0.20 13.97
N ARG A 83 0.12 -0.68 13.27
CA ARG A 83 1.53 -1.00 13.58
C ARG A 83 2.40 0.25 13.44
N ALA A 84 2.26 1.02 12.37
CA ALA A 84 2.99 2.27 12.19
C ALA A 84 2.68 3.30 13.30
N PHE A 85 1.41 3.49 13.65
CA PHE A 85 0.99 4.37 14.74
C PHE A 85 1.44 3.86 16.11
N SER A 86 1.48 2.54 16.34
CA SER A 86 2.01 1.93 17.55
C SER A 86 3.51 2.18 17.69
N LYS A 87 4.29 1.99 16.61
CA LYS A 87 5.71 2.34 16.57
C LYS A 87 5.93 3.83 16.82
N LEU A 88 5.15 4.69 16.17
CA LEU A 88 5.21 6.14 16.38
C LEU A 88 4.92 6.52 17.85
N LYS A 89 3.93 5.88 18.47
CA LYS A 89 3.60 6.05 19.90
C LYS A 89 4.77 5.63 20.78
N ILE A 90 5.44 4.51 20.48
CA ILE A 90 6.65 4.06 21.20
C ILE A 90 7.78 5.09 21.05
N ILE A 91 8.08 5.56 19.84
CA ILE A 91 9.13 6.56 19.57
C ILE A 91 8.85 7.84 20.37
N LYS A 92 7.63 8.35 20.31
CA LYS A 92 7.22 9.59 21.00
C LYS A 92 7.24 9.43 22.52
N ASN A 93 6.77 8.29 23.04
CA ASN A 93 6.77 8.03 24.48
C ASN A 93 8.18 7.80 25.03
N TYR A 94 9.02 7.04 24.31
CA TYR A 94 10.40 6.78 24.70
C TYR A 94 11.21 8.08 24.76
N LEU A 95 11.03 8.96 23.77
CA LEU A 95 11.79 10.20 23.71
C LEU A 95 11.22 11.32 24.58
N ARG A 96 9.95 11.24 25.02
CA ARG A 96 9.24 12.18 25.92
C ARG A 96 9.65 13.67 25.76
N SER A 97 9.94 14.10 24.54
CA SER A 97 10.58 15.39 24.24
C SER A 97 10.00 16.04 22.99
N THR A 98 10.15 17.36 22.93
CA THR A 98 9.82 18.23 21.79
C THR A 98 10.76 17.91 20.62
N ILE A 99 10.50 16.81 19.92
CA ILE A 99 11.20 16.45 18.68
C ILE A 99 10.59 17.24 17.51
N SER A 100 11.43 17.69 16.58
CA SER A 100 10.95 18.30 15.34
C SER A 100 10.25 17.24 14.46
N GLN A 101 9.28 17.68 13.66
CA GLN A 101 8.52 16.80 12.78
C GLN A 101 9.43 16.03 11.82
N ASP A 102 10.46 16.67 11.28
CA ASP A 102 11.40 16.03 10.35
C ASP A 102 12.15 14.87 11.00
N ARG A 103 12.63 15.07 12.24
CA ARG A 103 13.32 14.00 12.98
C ARG A 103 12.37 12.87 13.37
N LEU A 104 11.13 13.20 13.70
CA LEU A 104 10.10 12.21 14.02
C LEU A 104 9.77 11.35 12.80
N SER A 105 9.58 11.98 11.64
CA SER A 105 9.32 11.30 10.38
C SER A 105 10.45 10.36 10.02
N GLY A 106 11.71 10.82 10.10
CA GLY A 106 12.87 9.97 9.80
C GLY A 106 12.98 8.75 10.72
N LEU A 107 12.75 8.92 12.03
CA LEU A 107 12.75 7.81 12.98
C LEU A 107 11.59 6.85 12.77
N ALA A 108 10.41 7.36 12.42
CA ALA A 108 9.25 6.54 12.11
C ALA A 108 9.52 5.67 10.87
N THR A 109 10.10 6.24 9.81
CA THR A 109 10.50 5.50 8.61
C THR A 109 11.49 4.38 8.94
N LEU A 110 12.57 4.69 9.68
CA LEU A 110 13.54 3.67 10.11
C LEU A 110 12.88 2.56 10.96
N SER A 111 11.92 2.89 11.82
CA SER A 111 11.24 1.91 12.65
C SER A 111 10.19 1.07 11.91
N ILE A 112 9.59 1.59 10.84
CA ILE A 112 8.65 0.86 9.98
C ILE A 112 9.44 -0.09 9.08
N GLU A 113 10.49 0.44 8.45
CA GLU A 113 11.38 -0.28 7.54
C GLU A 113 12.58 -0.90 8.29
N ASN A 114 12.36 -1.40 9.50
CA ASN A 114 13.45 -1.85 10.37
C ASN A 114 14.28 -3.00 9.74
N GLU A 115 13.62 -3.92 9.02
CA GLU A 115 14.30 -5.01 8.31
C GLU A 115 15.27 -4.46 7.25
N LEU A 116 14.86 -3.44 6.51
CA LEU A 116 15.73 -2.77 5.54
C LEU A 116 16.83 -1.98 6.27
N ALA A 117 16.50 -1.28 7.35
CA ALA A 117 17.45 -0.49 8.13
C ALA A 117 18.57 -1.36 8.72
N GLU A 118 18.29 -2.62 9.08
CA GLU A 118 19.27 -3.60 9.55
C GLU A 118 20.29 -4.00 8.46
N THR A 119 19.95 -3.84 7.18
CA THR A 119 20.87 -4.12 6.06
C THR A 119 21.89 -2.99 5.80
N LEU A 120 21.72 -1.82 6.43
CA LEU A 120 22.61 -0.68 6.23
C LEU A 120 23.96 -0.88 6.93
N ASP A 121 25.06 -0.53 6.23
CA ASP A 121 26.38 -0.47 6.85
C ASP A 121 26.51 0.81 7.69
N TYR A 122 26.36 0.65 9.00
CA TYR A 122 26.50 1.73 9.97
C TYR A 122 27.88 2.39 9.94
N SER A 123 28.95 1.66 9.63
CA SER A 123 30.31 2.22 9.60
C SER A 123 30.42 3.24 8.47
N GLN A 124 30.00 2.84 7.28
CA GLN A 124 29.96 3.71 6.11
C GLN A 124 29.03 4.91 6.33
N LEU A 125 27.86 4.69 6.95
CA LEU A 125 26.89 5.76 7.24
C LEU A 125 27.46 6.79 8.22
N ILE A 126 28.15 6.35 9.27
CA ILE A 126 28.81 7.23 10.25
C ILE A 126 29.90 8.06 9.56
N ASP A 127 30.73 7.44 8.72
CA ASP A 127 31.77 8.14 7.99
C ASP A 127 31.18 9.19 7.06
N GLN A 128 30.14 8.85 6.30
CA GLN A 128 29.44 9.80 5.42
C GLN A 128 28.83 10.96 6.21
N PHE A 129 28.16 10.67 7.34
CA PHE A 129 27.59 11.70 8.20
C PHE A 129 28.68 12.62 8.77
N ALA A 130 29.81 12.06 9.21
CA ALA A 130 30.95 12.81 9.71
C ALA A 130 31.52 13.74 8.63
N HIS A 131 31.67 13.26 7.38
CA HIS A 131 32.14 14.08 6.26
C HIS A 131 31.18 15.24 5.94
N GLN A 132 29.86 15.03 6.03
CA GLN A 132 28.86 16.08 5.80
C GLN A 132 28.78 17.10 6.95
N LYS A 133 28.96 16.66 8.20
CA LYS A 133 28.90 17.51 9.41
C LYS A 133 30.25 18.11 9.81
N ALA A 134 31.35 17.70 9.16
CA ALA A 134 32.66 18.24 9.40
C ALA A 134 32.69 19.74 9.09
N ARG A 135 32.48 20.57 10.12
CA ARG A 135 32.96 21.95 10.11
C ARG A 135 34.47 21.87 9.91
N LYS A 136 34.94 22.16 8.69
CA LYS A 136 36.36 22.40 8.42
C LYS A 136 36.81 23.58 9.28
N LYS A 137 37.32 23.30 10.48
CA LYS A 137 38.08 24.30 11.24
C LYS A 137 39.44 24.39 10.56
N ASN A 138 39.62 25.44 9.75
CA ASN A 138 40.95 25.83 9.29
C ASN A 138 41.69 26.35 10.53
N PHE A 139 42.66 25.58 11.00
CA PHE A 139 43.65 26.09 11.94
C PHE A 139 44.66 26.88 11.10
N ILE A 140 44.71 28.19 11.35
CA ILE A 140 45.73 29.13 10.84
C ILE A 140 46.94 29.03 11.76
#